data_AF-A0A6B8QWE6-F1
#
_entry.id   AF-A0A6B8QWE6-F1
#
_cell.length_a   1.000
_cell.length_b   1.000
_cell.length_c   1.000
_cell.angle_alpha   90.00
_cell.angle_beta   90.00
_cell.angle_gamma   90.00
#
_symmetry.space_group_name_H-M   'P 1'
#
loop_
_entity.id
_entity.type
_entity.pdbx_description
1 polymer ?
#
loop_
_entity_poly.entity_id
_entity_poly.type
_entity_poly.pdbx_seq_one_letter_code
_entity_poly.pdbx_strand_id
1 'polypeptide(L)'
;MDELLQVRGGLITKLINEEYDRNAFRDLVSINAVLNEDSKTTEIFKLLDSEQPEAANRAFNFAQPALIKGKEYELYVKYVNPQHDFLRMKHSFESGMLSANNSDSNTSRSDFYINSFRNKAATLVAVLVVNDRGVEAAEISTLAKEVLDDPQFHEELEDALAGTVPVPWP
;
A
#
# COMPACT_ATOMS: atom_id res chain seq x y z
N MET A 1 -6.14 5.20 26.29
CA MET A 1 -6.74 4.18 25.40
C MET A 1 -8.19 4.53 25.08
N ASP A 2 -9.00 4.83 26.09
CA ASP A 2 -10.40 5.25 25.93
C ASP A 2 -10.60 6.48 25.02
N GLU A 3 -9.71 7.47 25.11
CA GLU A 3 -9.76 8.66 24.26
C GLU A 3 -9.57 8.36 22.76
N LEU A 4 -8.65 7.44 22.41
CA LEU A 4 -8.45 7.02 21.02
C LEU A 4 -9.67 6.27 20.46
N LEU A 5 -10.32 5.46 21.29
CA LEU A 5 -11.54 4.75 20.92
C LEU A 5 -12.70 5.74 20.69
N GLN A 6 -12.81 6.77 21.51
CA GLN A 6 -13.82 7.83 21.35
C GLN A 6 -13.59 8.64 20.07
N VAL A 7 -12.35 9.09 19.83
CA VAL A 7 -11.99 9.81 18.60
C VAL A 7 -12.30 8.95 17.38
N ARG A 8 -11.90 7.68 17.39
CA ARG A 8 -12.21 6.73 16.32
C ARG A 8 -13.70 6.60 16.05
N GLY A 9 -14.53 6.44 17.08
CA GLY A 9 -15.98 6.35 16.93
C GLY A 9 -16.59 7.59 16.26
N GLY A 10 -16.08 8.77 16.61
CA GLY A 10 -16.45 10.03 15.93
C GLY A 10 -16.05 10.04 14.46
N LEU A 11 -14.83 9.61 14.12
CA LEU A 11 -14.35 9.53 12.75
C LEU A 11 -15.16 8.55 11.90
N ILE A 12 -15.51 7.38 12.45
CA ILE A 12 -16.37 6.39 11.75
C ILE A 12 -17.73 7.01 11.44
N THR A 13 -18.35 7.65 12.43
CA THR A 13 -19.67 8.29 12.26
C THR A 13 -19.63 9.34 11.15
N LYS A 14 -18.56 10.16 11.12
CA LYS A 14 -18.35 11.16 10.08
C LYS A 14 -18.20 10.53 8.69
N LEU A 15 -17.36 9.50 8.57
CA LEU A 15 -17.08 8.85 7.28
C LEU A 15 -18.28 8.14 6.67
N ILE A 16 -19.22 7.68 7.50
CA ILE A 16 -20.42 6.96 7.05
C ILE A 16 -21.56 7.93 6.73
N ASN A 17 -21.78 8.95 7.56
CA ASN A 17 -22.99 9.77 7.47
C ASN A 17 -22.79 11.11 6.77
N GLU A 18 -21.56 11.51 6.50
CA GLU A 18 -21.22 12.80 5.88
C GLU A 18 -20.44 12.61 4.58
N GLU A 19 -20.16 13.71 3.89
CA GLU A 19 -19.26 13.71 2.73
C GLU A 19 -17.87 13.20 3.16
N TYR A 20 -17.31 12.28 2.36
CA TYR A 20 -16.01 11.69 2.64
C TYR A 20 -14.91 12.73 2.89
N ASP A 21 -14.34 12.65 4.08
CA ASP A 21 -13.20 13.45 4.50
C ASP A 21 -11.93 12.60 4.50
N ARG A 22 -11.01 12.96 3.60
CA ARG A 22 -9.71 12.30 3.43
C ARG A 22 -8.86 12.30 4.71
N ASN A 23 -8.87 13.40 5.46
CA ASN A 23 -8.08 13.50 6.68
C ASN A 23 -8.69 12.63 7.77
N ALA A 24 -10.02 12.62 7.89
CA ALA A 24 -10.72 11.75 8.83
C ALA A 24 -10.40 10.26 8.57
N PHE A 25 -10.38 9.83 7.30
CA PHE A 25 -10.01 8.46 6.97
C PHE A 25 -8.55 8.15 7.28
N ARG A 26 -7.61 9.04 6.92
CA ARG A 26 -6.19 8.86 7.24
C ARG A 26 -5.96 8.73 8.76
N ASP A 27 -6.63 9.57 9.54
CA ASP A 27 -6.50 9.57 10.99
C ASP A 27 -7.11 8.30 11.59
N LEU A 28 -8.26 7.83 11.05
CA LEU A 28 -8.85 6.53 11.39
C LEU A 28 -7.85 5.37 11.18
N VAL A 29 -7.22 5.31 9.99
CA VAL A 29 -6.22 4.27 9.68
C VAL A 29 -5.06 4.32 10.66
N SER A 30 -4.57 5.52 10.98
CA SER A 30 -3.44 5.72 11.90
C SER A 30 -3.80 5.25 13.32
N ILE A 31 -5.01 5.56 13.80
CA ILE A 31 -5.50 5.10 15.11
C ILE A 31 -5.64 3.57 15.12
N ASN A 32 -6.21 2.98 14.09
CA ASN A 32 -6.35 1.53 13.98
C ASN A 32 -4.99 0.82 13.98
N ALA A 33 -4.00 1.36 13.27
CA ALA A 33 -2.64 0.81 13.28
C ALA A 33 -2.02 0.82 14.68
N VAL A 34 -2.16 1.93 15.43
CA VAL A 34 -1.69 2.03 16.83
C VAL A 34 -2.39 1.03 17.74
N LEU A 35 -3.67 0.75 17.50
CA LEU A 35 -4.45 -0.23 18.25
C LEU A 35 -4.23 -1.68 17.78
N ASN A 36 -3.44 -1.92 16.73
CA ASN A 36 -3.30 -3.21 16.05
C ASN A 36 -4.64 -3.77 15.51
N GLU A 37 -5.54 -2.88 15.11
CA GLU A 37 -6.88 -3.18 14.59
C GLU A 37 -6.99 -2.84 13.09
N ASP A 38 -5.99 -3.23 12.29
CA ASP A 38 -5.99 -3.01 10.83
C ASP A 38 -7.25 -3.59 10.14
N SER A 39 -7.84 -4.65 10.71
CA SER A 39 -9.11 -5.21 10.26
C SER A 39 -10.25 -4.19 10.27
N LYS A 40 -10.25 -3.21 11.20
CA LYS A 40 -11.25 -2.13 11.23
C LYS A 40 -11.08 -1.16 10.08
N THR A 41 -9.86 -0.93 9.61
CA THR A 41 -9.64 -0.16 8.38
C THR A 41 -10.25 -0.90 7.19
N THR A 42 -10.05 -2.21 7.10
CA THR A 42 -10.65 -3.05 6.04
C THR A 42 -12.18 -3.04 6.09
N GLU A 43 -12.79 -3.18 7.27
CA GLU A 43 -14.25 -3.13 7.44
C GLU A 43 -14.84 -1.81 6.94
N ILE A 44 -14.26 -0.68 7.35
CA ILE A 44 -14.74 0.64 6.91
C ILE A 44 -14.48 0.86 5.42
N PHE A 45 -13.35 0.39 4.89
CA PHE A 45 -13.08 0.47 3.46
C PHE A 45 -14.09 -0.33 2.63
N LYS A 46 -14.48 -1.54 3.07
CA LYS A 46 -15.53 -2.34 2.44
C LYS A 46 -16.88 -1.64 2.44
N LEU A 47 -17.20 -0.93 3.52
CA LEU A 47 -18.43 -0.13 3.58
C LEU A 47 -18.39 1.01 2.55
N LEU A 48 -17.28 1.76 2.50
CA LEU A 48 -17.07 2.79 1.48
C LEU A 48 -17.14 2.21 0.06
N ASP A 49 -16.55 1.06 -0.20
CA ASP A 49 -16.60 0.38 -1.51
C ASP A 49 -18.05 0.08 -1.94
N SER A 50 -18.88 -0.35 -0.99
CA SER A 50 -20.26 -0.74 -1.26
C SER A 50 -21.23 0.44 -1.40
N GLU A 51 -21.04 1.50 -0.62
CA GLU A 51 -22.00 2.61 -0.54
C GLU A 51 -21.53 3.86 -1.30
N GLN A 52 -20.22 4.09 -1.37
CA GLN A 52 -19.62 5.31 -1.91
C GLN A 52 -18.32 4.99 -2.70
N PRO A 53 -18.38 4.30 -3.85
CA PRO A 53 -17.19 3.80 -4.55
C PRO A 53 -16.14 4.88 -4.89
N GLU A 54 -16.58 6.11 -5.16
CA GLU A 54 -15.71 7.26 -5.41
C GLU A 54 -14.95 7.69 -4.15
N ALA A 55 -15.58 7.59 -2.98
CA ALA A 55 -14.93 7.84 -1.70
C ALA A 55 -13.89 6.75 -1.39
N ALA A 56 -14.25 5.49 -1.62
CA ALA A 56 -13.30 4.37 -1.50
C ALA A 56 -12.09 4.55 -2.42
N ASN A 57 -12.28 4.98 -3.67
CA ASN A 57 -11.15 5.28 -4.56
C ASN A 57 -10.21 6.35 -3.99
N ARG A 58 -10.75 7.39 -3.34
CA ARG A 58 -9.95 8.43 -2.66
C ARG A 58 -9.29 7.94 -1.37
N ALA A 59 -9.88 6.95 -0.71
CA ALA A 59 -9.38 6.33 0.53
C ALA A 59 -8.33 5.25 0.27
N PHE A 60 -8.31 4.67 -0.93
CA PHE A 60 -7.56 3.47 -1.27
C PHE A 60 -6.09 3.55 -0.85
N ASN A 61 -5.40 4.64 -1.18
CA ASN A 61 -3.98 4.84 -0.83
C ASN A 61 -3.67 4.68 0.66
N PHE A 62 -4.63 4.92 1.56
CA PHE A 62 -4.48 4.72 3.00
C PHE A 62 -4.90 3.32 3.46
N ALA A 63 -5.86 2.70 2.78
CA ALA A 63 -6.34 1.36 3.12
C ALA A 63 -5.42 0.25 2.62
N GLN A 64 -4.56 0.52 1.62
CA GLN A 64 -3.66 -0.47 1.01
C GLN A 64 -2.96 -1.40 2.01
N PRO A 65 -2.27 -0.91 3.07
CA PRO A 65 -1.59 -1.80 4.02
C PRO A 65 -2.56 -2.76 4.74
N ALA A 66 -3.72 -2.26 5.16
CA ALA A 66 -4.74 -3.06 5.84
C ALA A 66 -5.35 -4.11 4.92
N LEU A 67 -5.60 -3.76 3.65
CA LEU A 67 -6.10 -4.70 2.64
C LEU A 67 -5.10 -5.81 2.35
N ILE A 68 -3.81 -5.48 2.18
CA ILE A 68 -2.76 -6.49 1.96
C ILE A 68 -2.60 -7.40 3.17
N LYS A 69 -2.52 -6.84 4.39
CA LYS A 69 -2.44 -7.62 5.64
C LYS A 69 -3.65 -8.53 5.83
N GLY A 70 -4.84 -8.03 5.49
CA GLY A 70 -6.11 -8.78 5.51
C GLY A 70 -6.28 -9.77 4.37
N LYS A 71 -5.32 -9.85 3.42
CA LYS A 71 -5.39 -10.66 2.19
C LYS A 71 -6.60 -10.35 1.31
N GLU A 72 -7.08 -9.11 1.35
CA GLU A 72 -8.23 -8.62 0.59
C GLU A 72 -7.80 -8.21 -0.83
N TYR A 73 -7.17 -9.15 -1.55
CA TYR A 73 -6.50 -8.86 -2.82
C TYR A 73 -7.48 -8.51 -3.95
N GLU A 74 -8.64 -9.15 -3.98
CA GLU A 74 -9.71 -8.85 -4.95
C GLU A 74 -10.22 -7.40 -4.78
N LEU A 75 -10.40 -6.97 -3.53
CA LEU A 75 -10.80 -5.60 -3.24
C LEU A 75 -9.68 -4.60 -3.52
N TYR A 76 -8.43 -4.98 -3.21
CA TYR A 76 -7.27 -4.16 -3.52
C TYR A 76 -7.17 -3.90 -5.03
N VAL A 77 -7.23 -4.94 -5.85
CA VAL A 77 -6.99 -4.85 -7.30
C VAL A 77 -8.06 -4.02 -8.03
N LYS A 78 -9.27 -3.91 -7.48
CA LYS A 78 -10.37 -3.06 -7.98
C LYS A 78 -9.96 -1.58 -8.13
N TYR A 79 -9.05 -1.11 -7.29
CA TYR A 79 -8.62 0.29 -7.23
C TYR A 79 -7.19 0.53 -7.75
N VAL A 80 -6.49 -0.52 -8.13
CA VAL A 80 -5.11 -0.44 -8.63
C VAL A 80 -5.07 0.05 -10.07
N ASN A 81 -4.20 1.01 -10.32
CA ASN A 81 -3.73 1.36 -11.66
C ASN A 81 -2.22 1.03 -11.71
N PRO A 82 -1.82 -0.14 -12.24
CA PRO A 82 -0.46 -0.66 -12.05
C PRO A 82 0.63 0.29 -12.51
N GLN A 83 0.46 0.88 -13.69
CA GLN A 83 1.42 1.80 -14.28
C GLN A 83 1.53 3.08 -13.45
N HIS A 84 0.40 3.68 -13.08
CA HIS A 84 0.39 4.89 -12.26
C HIS A 84 0.93 4.64 -10.83
N ASP A 85 0.53 3.53 -10.22
CA ASP A 85 0.96 3.15 -8.87
C ASP A 85 2.46 2.84 -8.85
N PHE A 86 2.98 2.12 -9.85
CA PHE A 86 4.41 1.87 -10.01
C PHE A 86 5.21 3.16 -10.20
N LEU A 87 4.75 4.09 -11.05
CA LEU A 87 5.42 5.38 -11.24
C LEU A 87 5.50 6.18 -9.94
N ARG A 88 4.44 6.15 -9.11
CA ARG A 88 4.46 6.77 -7.77
C ARG A 88 5.50 6.10 -6.86
N MET A 89 5.61 4.77 -6.89
CA MET A 89 6.62 4.03 -6.11
C MET A 89 8.04 4.40 -6.55
N LYS A 90 8.30 4.38 -7.86
CA LYS A 90 9.59 4.75 -8.46
C LYS A 90 9.99 6.18 -8.06
N HIS A 91 9.11 7.15 -8.25
CA HIS A 91 9.39 8.55 -7.87
C HIS A 91 9.71 8.69 -6.37
N SER A 92 8.98 7.95 -5.51
CA SER A 92 9.22 7.96 -4.06
C SER A 92 10.59 7.37 -3.71
N PHE A 93 10.98 6.29 -4.39
CA PHE A 93 12.29 5.66 -4.24
C PHE A 93 13.41 6.59 -4.67
N GLU A 94 13.35 7.14 -5.89
CA GLU A 94 14.36 8.04 -6.45
C GLU A 94 14.54 9.29 -5.58
N SER A 95 13.44 9.92 -5.17
CA SER A 95 13.46 11.10 -4.28
C SER A 95 14.07 10.76 -2.90
N GLY A 96 13.75 9.58 -2.37
CA GLY A 96 14.28 9.09 -1.11
C GLY A 96 15.79 8.85 -1.18
N MET A 97 16.26 8.18 -2.23
CA MET A 97 17.67 7.91 -2.48
C MET A 97 18.49 9.20 -2.67
N LEU A 98 17.98 10.17 -3.42
CA LEU A 98 18.61 11.48 -3.56
C LEU A 98 18.75 12.19 -2.21
N SER A 99 17.73 12.09 -1.35
CA SER A 99 17.75 12.72 -0.02
C SER A 99 18.71 12.03 0.94
N ALA A 100 18.79 10.69 0.89
CA ALA A 100 19.69 9.91 1.74
C ALA A 100 21.16 10.23 1.43
N ASN A 101 21.51 10.27 0.14
CA ASN A 101 22.86 10.56 -0.36
C ASN A 101 23.40 11.94 0.04
N ASN A 102 22.51 12.89 0.34
CA ASN A 102 22.87 14.24 0.78
C ASN A 102 23.00 14.38 2.30
N SER A 103 22.96 13.29 3.08
CA SER A 103 23.05 13.32 4.55
C SER A 103 24.22 12.49 5.09
N ASP A 104 24.84 12.93 6.19
CA ASP A 104 25.94 12.23 6.87
C ASP A 104 25.55 10.87 7.51
N SER A 105 24.26 10.50 7.46
CA SER A 105 23.70 9.24 8.03
C SER A 105 23.22 8.27 6.94
N ASN A 106 24.07 8.07 5.93
CA ASN A 106 23.68 7.69 4.58
C ASN A 106 23.14 6.23 4.42
N THR A 107 23.65 5.27 5.19
CA THR A 107 23.34 3.83 4.97
C THR A 107 21.92 3.44 5.39
N SER A 108 21.54 3.71 6.64
CA SER A 108 20.24 3.26 7.18
C SER A 108 19.04 3.91 6.49
N ARG A 109 19.17 5.14 5.99
CA ARG A 109 18.11 5.82 5.24
C ARG A 109 17.94 5.22 3.85
N SER A 110 19.04 4.86 3.19
CA SER A 110 19.03 4.23 1.87
C SER A 110 18.40 2.83 1.94
N ASP A 111 18.76 2.03 2.96
CA ASP A 111 18.19 0.70 3.19
C ASP A 111 16.66 0.75 3.33
N PHE A 112 16.13 1.78 4.00
CA PHE A 112 14.69 1.96 4.12
C PHE A 112 14.00 2.14 2.77
N TYR A 113 14.54 2.99 1.91
CA TYR A 113 13.94 3.25 0.60
C TYR A 113 14.07 2.03 -0.33
N ILE A 114 15.21 1.34 -0.30
CA ILE A 114 15.43 0.09 -1.04
C ILE A 114 14.40 -0.96 -0.61
N ASN A 115 14.32 -1.25 0.70
CA ASN A 115 13.39 -2.26 1.22
C ASN A 115 11.91 -1.87 0.97
N SER A 116 11.57 -0.59 1.07
CA SER A 116 10.20 -0.13 0.80
C SER A 116 9.84 -0.29 -0.68
N PHE A 117 10.77 0.05 -1.58
CA PHE A 117 10.56 -0.12 -3.01
C PHE A 117 10.39 -1.59 -3.37
N ARG A 118 11.31 -2.44 -2.90
CA ARG A 118 11.28 -3.89 -3.11
C ARG A 118 9.95 -4.50 -2.68
N ASN A 119 9.55 -4.25 -1.43
CA ASN A 119 8.31 -4.82 -0.88
C ASN A 119 7.07 -4.34 -1.64
N LYS A 120 6.96 -3.04 -1.95
CA LYS A 120 5.78 -2.49 -2.63
C LYS A 120 5.67 -2.98 -4.07
N ALA A 121 6.78 -3.04 -4.80
CA ALA A 121 6.82 -3.53 -6.18
C ALA A 121 6.47 -5.03 -6.23
N ALA A 122 7.11 -5.86 -5.39
CA ALA A 122 6.80 -7.29 -5.31
C ALA A 122 5.35 -7.54 -4.87
N THR A 123 4.82 -6.76 -3.93
CA THR A 123 3.40 -6.84 -3.53
C THR A 123 2.47 -6.51 -4.70
N LEU A 124 2.73 -5.44 -5.44
CA LEU A 124 1.92 -5.06 -6.60
C LEU A 124 1.92 -6.18 -7.64
N VAL A 125 3.10 -6.73 -7.98
CA VAL A 125 3.24 -7.84 -8.94
C VAL A 125 2.44 -9.06 -8.45
N ALA A 126 2.64 -9.49 -7.21
CA ALA A 126 1.98 -10.68 -6.67
C ALA A 126 0.45 -10.52 -6.65
N VAL A 127 -0.05 -9.36 -6.21
CA VAL A 127 -1.49 -9.08 -6.16
C VAL A 127 -2.10 -9.06 -7.56
N LEU A 128 -1.39 -8.55 -8.56
CA LEU A 128 -1.84 -8.61 -9.95
C LEU A 128 -1.91 -10.06 -10.44
N VAL A 129 -0.90 -10.88 -10.17
CA VAL A 129 -0.88 -12.30 -10.57
C VAL A 129 -2.02 -13.09 -9.95
N VAL A 130 -2.23 -13.00 -8.63
CA VAL A 130 -3.28 -13.77 -7.95
C VAL A 130 -4.70 -13.32 -8.31
N ASN A 131 -4.84 -12.22 -9.06
CA ASN A 131 -6.10 -11.72 -9.60
C ASN A 131 -6.13 -11.75 -11.14
N ASP A 132 -5.41 -12.69 -11.76
CA ASP A 132 -5.42 -12.96 -13.21
C ASP A 132 -4.94 -11.79 -14.10
N ARG A 133 -4.23 -10.80 -13.54
CA ARG A 133 -3.63 -9.65 -14.27
C ARG A 133 -2.16 -9.89 -14.60
N GLY A 134 -1.84 -11.10 -15.08
CA GLY A 134 -0.46 -11.56 -15.28
C GLY A 134 0.36 -10.76 -16.31
N VAL A 135 -0.28 -10.22 -17.36
CA VAL A 135 0.41 -9.37 -18.36
C VAL A 135 0.91 -8.08 -17.71
N GLU A 136 0.05 -7.38 -16.96
CA GLU A 136 0.42 -6.17 -16.24
C GLU A 136 1.47 -6.48 -15.16
N ALA A 137 1.35 -7.61 -14.46
CA ALA A 137 2.34 -8.04 -13.47
C ALA A 137 3.74 -8.23 -14.08
N ALA A 138 3.83 -8.88 -15.25
CA ALA A 138 5.08 -9.09 -15.95
C ALA A 138 5.72 -7.75 -16.40
N GLU A 139 4.91 -6.83 -16.93
CA GLU A 139 5.38 -5.49 -17.30
C GLU A 139 5.95 -4.73 -16.09
N ILE A 140 5.22 -4.70 -14.97
CA ILE A 140 5.69 -4.05 -13.74
C ILE A 140 6.97 -4.71 -13.21
N SER A 141 7.07 -6.05 -13.26
CA SER A 141 8.29 -6.78 -12.87
C SER A 141 9.50 -6.36 -13.71
N THR A 142 9.36 -6.29 -15.04
CA THR A 142 10.43 -5.81 -15.93
C THR A 142 10.85 -4.39 -15.58
N LEU A 143 9.90 -3.46 -15.45
CA LEU A 143 10.19 -2.07 -15.11
C LEU A 143 10.86 -1.93 -13.72
N ALA A 144 10.46 -2.77 -12.76
CA ALA A 144 11.03 -2.75 -11.42
C ALA A 144 12.51 -3.17 -11.41
N LYS A 145 12.87 -4.21 -12.18
CA LYS A 145 14.26 -4.68 -12.35
C LYS A 145 15.15 -3.60 -12.99
N GLU A 146 14.61 -2.79 -13.89
CA GLU A 146 15.35 -1.65 -14.48
C GLU A 146 15.62 -0.54 -13.46
N VAL A 147 14.71 -0.32 -12.50
CA VAL A 147 14.87 0.70 -11.45
C VAL A 147 15.90 0.28 -10.41
N LEU A 148 15.92 -1.00 -10.06
CA LEU A 148 16.84 -1.56 -9.06
C LEU A 148 17.37 -2.92 -9.54
N ASP A 149 18.56 -2.91 -10.13
CA ASP A 149 19.28 -4.11 -10.56
C ASP A 149 19.97 -4.76 -9.35
N ASP A 150 19.20 -5.54 -8.60
CA ASP A 150 19.62 -6.24 -7.37
C ASP A 150 19.21 -7.72 -7.46
N PRO A 151 20.15 -8.68 -7.33
CA PRO A 151 19.83 -10.10 -7.45
C PRO A 151 18.78 -10.60 -6.46
N GLN A 152 18.79 -10.08 -5.22
CA GLN A 152 17.80 -10.47 -4.22
C GLN A 152 16.40 -9.96 -4.61
N PHE A 153 16.29 -8.72 -5.08
CA PHE A 153 15.04 -8.19 -5.57
C PHE A 153 14.53 -8.94 -6.83
N HIS A 154 15.43 -9.38 -7.71
CA HIS A 154 15.03 -10.19 -8.86
C HIS A 154 14.36 -11.49 -8.43
N GLU A 155 14.91 -12.18 -7.43
CA GLU A 155 14.31 -13.39 -6.84
C GLU A 155 12.94 -13.09 -6.22
N GLU A 156 12.81 -12.01 -5.46
CA GLU A 156 11.52 -11.58 -4.88
C GLU A 156 10.45 -11.29 -5.95
N LEU A 157 10.85 -10.76 -7.10
CA LEU A 157 9.95 -10.52 -8.22
C LEU A 157 9.56 -11.82 -8.94
N GLU A 158 10.44 -12.82 -9.01
CA GLU A 158 10.08 -14.15 -9.53
C GLU A 158 9.10 -14.85 -8.59
N ASP A 159 9.32 -14.79 -7.28
CA ASP A 159 8.38 -15.31 -6.28
C ASP A 159 7.01 -14.63 -6.38
N ALA A 160 6.99 -13.30 -6.56
CA ALA A 160 5.79 -12.53 -6.79
C ALA A 160 5.08 -12.93 -8.09
N LEU A 161 5.84 -13.16 -9.18
CA LEU A 161 5.30 -13.65 -10.45
C LEU A 161 4.71 -15.07 -10.34
N ALA A 162 5.18 -15.86 -9.38
CA ALA A 162 4.58 -17.15 -9.02
C ALA A 162 3.35 -17.01 -8.09
N GLY A 163 2.94 -15.79 -7.75
CA GLY A 163 1.77 -15.50 -6.91
C GLY A 163 2.08 -15.43 -5.41
N THR A 164 3.35 -15.42 -5.02
CA THR A 164 3.73 -15.30 -3.61
C THR A 164 3.70 -13.84 -3.18
N VAL A 165 2.71 -13.48 -2.35
CA VAL A 165 2.64 -12.13 -1.79
C VAL A 165 3.64 -12.03 -0.62
N PRO A 166 4.60 -11.07 -0.66
CA PRO A 166 5.60 -10.94 0.40
C PRO A 166 4.96 -10.50 1.71
N VAL A 167 5.68 -10.72 2.81
CA VAL A 167 5.26 -10.20 4.12
C VAL A 167 5.23 -8.66 4.05
N PRO A 168 4.14 -8.00 4.48
CA PRO A 168 4.05 -6.54 4.44
C PRO A 168 5.19 -5.87 5.21
N TRP A 169 5.79 -4.84 4.62
CA TRP A 169 6.91 -4.11 5.22
C TRP A 169 6.90 -2.62 4.85
N PRO A 170 7.18 -1.72 5.81
CA PRO A 170 6.88 -1.77 7.24
C PRO A 170 5.42 -1.41 7.55
#